data_AF-A0A916SAG3-F1
#
_entry.id   AF-A0A916SAG3-F1
#
_cell.length_a   1.000
_cell.length_b   1.000
_cell.length_c   1.000
_cell.angle_alpha   90.00
_cell.angle_beta   90.00
_cell.angle_gamma   90.00
#
_symmetry.space_group_name_H-M   'P 1'
#
loop_
_entity.id
_entity.type
_entity.pdbx_description
1 polymer ?
#
loop_
_entity_poly.entity_id
_entity_poly.type
_entity_poly.pdbx_seq_one_letter_code
_entity_poly.pdbx_strand_id
1 'polypeptide(L)'
;MQLLKSGLIRGVILFAILLVYSLIYEGIEETFNLYIYNAIIAFLLGLTSIIYQIEQWQYWKQILAHYLSMLITVFPILLISGHYPVNSFSDVWHVYMQFNKAGIALFIVTFVMFNLFRWFGNRNSEEA
;
A
#
# COMPACT_ATOMS: atom_id res chain seq x y z
N MET A 1 14.35 -5.83 -16.11
CA MET A 1 12.96 -5.46 -16.49
C MET A 1 11.87 -6.37 -15.88
N GLN A 2 12.16 -7.59 -15.41
CA GLN A 2 11.13 -8.48 -14.86
C GLN A 2 10.53 -7.98 -13.54
N LEU A 3 11.37 -7.44 -12.63
CA LEU A 3 10.91 -6.89 -11.35
C LEU A 3 9.96 -5.70 -11.52
N LEU A 4 10.31 -4.75 -12.39
CA LEU A 4 9.46 -3.59 -12.72
C LEU A 4 8.10 -4.02 -13.28
N LYS A 5 8.09 -5.00 -14.19
CA LYS A 5 6.83 -5.56 -14.73
C LYS A 5 5.99 -6.21 -13.62
N SER A 6 6.60 -6.96 -12.70
CA SER A 6 5.90 -7.62 -11.59
C SER A 6 5.20 -6.63 -10.66
N GLY A 7 5.90 -5.57 -10.22
CA GLY A 7 5.27 -4.55 -9.39
C GLY A 7 4.24 -3.70 -10.12
N LEU A 8 4.48 -3.40 -11.41
CA LEU A 8 3.49 -2.70 -12.23
C LEU A 8 2.19 -3.51 -12.34
N ILE A 9 2.29 -4.81 -12.60
CA ILE A 9 1.11 -5.70 -12.67
C ILE A 9 0.36 -5.69 -11.32
N ARG A 10 1.06 -5.86 -10.20
CA ARG A 10 0.45 -5.83 -8.86
C ARG A 10 -0.24 -4.49 -8.58
N GLY A 11 0.42 -3.38 -8.90
CA GLY A 11 -0.13 -2.04 -8.75
C GLY A 11 -1.36 -1.82 -9.62
N VAL A 12 -1.32 -2.21 -10.91
CA VAL A 12 -2.44 -2.07 -11.85
C VAL A 12 -3.63 -2.92 -11.42
N ILE A 13 -3.41 -4.14 -10.92
CA ILE A 13 -4.49 -5.00 -10.40
C ILE A 13 -5.19 -4.31 -9.22
N LEU A 14 -4.43 -3.83 -8.22
CA LEU A 14 -5.01 -3.16 -7.06
C LEU A 14 -5.74 -1.86 -7.45
N PHE A 15 -5.15 -1.08 -8.35
CA PHE A 15 -5.76 0.13 -8.92
C PHE A 15 -7.08 -0.17 -9.60
N ALA A 16 -7.11 -1.15 -10.51
CA ALA A 16 -8.28 -1.51 -11.28
C ALA A 16 -9.42 -2.01 -10.38
N ILE A 17 -9.12 -2.82 -9.36
CA ILE A 17 -10.12 -3.31 -8.41
C ILE A 17 -10.80 -2.14 -7.67
N LEU A 18 -10.02 -1.19 -7.14
CA LEU A 18 -10.57 -0.04 -6.43
C LEU A 18 -11.31 0.92 -7.34
N LEU A 19 -10.83 1.11 -8.57
CA LEU A 19 -11.50 1.96 -9.56
C LEU A 19 -12.85 1.37 -9.98
N VAL A 20 -12.90 0.07 -10.25
CA VAL A 20 -14.17 -0.63 -10.56
C VAL A 20 -15.12 -0.59 -9.37
N TYR A 21 -14.61 -0.80 -8.15
CA TYR A 21 -15.42 -0.68 -6.93
C TYR A 21 -16.06 0.71 -6.80
N SER A 22 -15.29 1.77 -7.01
CA SER A 22 -15.78 3.15 -6.98
C SER A 22 -16.89 3.38 -8.01
N LEU A 23 -16.70 2.93 -9.25
CA LEU A 23 -17.68 3.10 -10.33
C LEU A 23 -19.00 2.36 -10.07
N ILE A 24 -18.95 1.20 -9.41
CA ILE A 24 -20.15 0.38 -9.14
C ILE A 24 -20.94 0.90 -7.94
N TYR A 25 -20.26 1.32 -6.87
CA TYR A 25 -20.92 1.54 -5.57
C TYR A 25 -21.29 3.00 -5.28
N GLU A 26 -20.62 3.98 -5.87
CA GLU A 26 -20.87 5.40 -5.52
C GLU A 26 -21.37 6.28 -6.66
N GLY A 27 -21.36 5.79 -7.90
CA GLY A 27 -21.70 6.62 -9.05
C GLY A 27 -20.69 7.76 -9.28
N ILE A 28 -21.02 8.70 -10.16
CA ILE A 28 -20.17 9.84 -10.55
C ILE A 28 -20.45 11.06 -9.65
N GLU A 29 -20.53 10.87 -8.33
CA GLU A 29 -20.77 11.95 -7.37
C GLU A 29 -19.49 12.47 -6.69
N GLU A 30 -19.61 13.46 -5.81
CA GLU A 30 -18.51 14.23 -5.17
C GLU A 30 -17.40 13.37 -4.53
N THR A 31 -17.70 12.13 -4.16
CA THR A 31 -16.73 11.18 -3.58
C THR A 31 -15.78 10.56 -4.61
N PHE A 32 -16.08 10.61 -5.91
CA PHE A 32 -15.27 10.01 -6.99
C PHE A 32 -13.79 10.43 -6.93
N ASN A 33 -13.50 11.69 -6.58
CA ASN A 33 -12.13 12.18 -6.42
C ASN A 33 -11.39 11.46 -5.28
N LEU A 34 -12.04 11.19 -4.15
CA LEU A 34 -11.44 10.49 -3.00
C LEU A 34 -11.04 9.06 -3.37
N TYR A 35 -11.88 8.38 -4.16
CA TYR A 35 -11.60 7.01 -4.60
C TYR A 35 -10.50 6.92 -5.65
N ILE A 36 -10.37 7.92 -6.53
CA ILE A 36 -9.22 8.02 -7.42
C ILE A 36 -7.93 8.13 -6.61
N TYR A 37 -7.89 8.98 -5.59
CA TYR A 37 -6.71 9.07 -4.72
C TYR A 37 -6.41 7.74 -4.02
N ASN A 38 -7.44 7.04 -3.51
CA ASN A 38 -7.28 5.72 -2.91
C ASN A 38 -6.76 4.67 -3.91
N ALA A 39 -7.26 4.68 -5.14
CA ALA A 39 -6.78 3.81 -6.21
C ALA A 39 -5.31 4.09 -6.53
N ILE A 40 -4.91 5.36 -6.65
CA ILE A 40 -3.51 5.76 -6.86
C ILE A 40 -2.63 5.30 -5.70
N ILE A 41 -3.08 5.45 -4.46
CA ILE A 41 -2.35 4.96 -3.28
C ILE A 41 -2.16 3.45 -3.36
N ALA A 42 -3.19 2.69 -3.74
CA ALA A 42 -3.09 1.25 -3.91
C ALA A 42 -2.17 0.83 -5.07
N PHE A 43 -2.16 1.59 -6.16
CA PHE A 43 -1.19 1.42 -7.24
C PHE A 43 0.24 1.57 -6.73
N LEU A 44 0.51 2.65 -5.97
CA LEU A 44 1.84 2.92 -5.41
C LEU A 44 2.26 1.86 -4.38
N LEU A 45 1.34 1.35 -3.57
CA LEU A 45 1.58 0.21 -2.68
C LEU A 45 2.04 -1.02 -3.46
N GLY A 46 1.33 -1.36 -4.55
CA GLY A 46 1.69 -2.49 -5.41
C GLY A 46 3.03 -2.27 -6.13
N LEU A 47 3.29 -1.06 -6.62
CA LEU A 47 4.52 -0.72 -7.33
C LEU A 47 5.74 -0.73 -6.41
N THR A 48 5.64 -0.13 -5.22
CA THR A 48 6.75 -0.09 -4.25
C THR A 48 7.02 -1.46 -3.62
N SER A 49 6.13 -2.45 -3.80
CA SER A 49 6.39 -3.84 -3.38
C SER A 49 7.60 -4.47 -4.09
N ILE A 50 8.06 -3.91 -5.22
CA ILE A 50 9.27 -4.35 -5.93
C ILE A 50 10.50 -4.25 -5.03
N ILE A 51 10.52 -3.29 -4.09
CA ILE A 51 11.65 -3.06 -3.18
C ILE A 51 11.97 -4.32 -2.38
N TYR A 52 10.96 -5.10 -1.99
CA TYR A 52 11.14 -6.37 -1.27
C TYR A 52 11.64 -7.53 -2.15
N GLN A 53 11.63 -7.37 -3.47
CA GLN A 53 12.16 -8.38 -4.41
C GLN A 53 13.65 -8.17 -4.71
N ILE A 54 14.29 -7.13 -4.16
CA ILE A 54 15.71 -6.85 -4.36
C ILE A 54 16.52 -7.70 -3.37
N GLU A 55 16.78 -8.95 -3.73
CA GLU A 55 17.49 -9.94 -2.88
C GLU A 55 18.87 -9.48 -2.41
N GLN A 56 19.52 -8.60 -3.16
CA GLN A 56 20.84 -8.04 -2.87
C GLN A 56 20.83 -7.12 -1.62
N TRP A 57 19.66 -6.58 -1.28
CA TRP A 57 19.52 -5.64 -0.17
C TRP A 57 19.16 -6.39 1.10
N GLN A 58 19.83 -6.04 2.19
CA GLN A 58 19.43 -6.51 3.51
C GLN A 58 17.99 -6.06 3.81
N TYR A 59 17.25 -6.90 4.52
CA TYR A 59 15.83 -6.67 4.81
C TYR A 59 15.54 -5.29 5.43
N TRP A 60 16.40 -4.80 6.33
CA TRP A 60 16.25 -3.47 6.91
C TRP A 60 16.38 -2.33 5.88
N LYS A 61 17.25 -2.50 4.87
CA LYS A 61 17.40 -1.53 3.76
C LYS A 61 16.16 -1.51 2.88
N GLN A 62 15.56 -2.67 2.63
CA GLN A 62 14.31 -2.78 1.88
C GLN A 62 13.16 -2.07 2.61
N ILE A 63 13.00 -2.30 3.92
CA ILE A 63 11.98 -1.61 4.73
C ILE A 63 12.19 -0.10 4.70
N LEU A 64 13.42 0.36 4.93
CA LEU A 64 13.73 1.79 4.93
C LEU A 64 13.44 2.43 3.58
N ALA A 65 13.86 1.80 2.48
CA ALA A 65 13.60 2.29 1.14
C ALA A 65 12.11 2.28 0.79
N HIS A 66 11.37 1.26 1.22
CA HIS A 66 9.91 1.21 1.06
C HIS A 66 9.23 2.33 1.83
N TYR A 67 9.58 2.50 3.11
CA TYR A 67 9.03 3.57 3.95
C TYR A 67 9.31 4.97 3.38
N LEU A 68 10.55 5.25 2.96
CA LEU A 68 10.90 6.53 2.33
C LEU A 68 10.14 6.74 1.01
N SER A 69 9.98 5.70 0.21
CA SER A 69 9.19 5.77 -1.03
C SER A 69 7.73 6.12 -0.72
N MET A 70 7.13 5.49 0.29
CA MET A 70 5.76 5.78 0.72
C MET A 70 5.62 7.20 1.30
N LEU A 71 6.64 7.68 2.01
CA LEU A 71 6.67 9.04 2.58
C LEU A 71 6.76 10.13 1.49
N ILE A 72 7.43 9.84 0.38
CA ILE A 72 7.57 10.81 -0.73
C ILE A 72 6.40 10.73 -1.71
N THR A 73 5.73 9.58 -1.80
CA THR A 73 4.66 9.36 -2.78
C THR A 73 3.26 9.41 -2.15
N VAL A 74 2.96 8.52 -1.22
CA VAL A 74 1.62 8.37 -0.64
C VAL A 74 1.30 9.45 0.37
N PHE A 75 2.25 9.86 1.21
CA PHE A 75 1.98 10.88 2.22
C PHE A 75 1.56 12.24 1.62
N PRO A 76 2.23 12.79 0.58
CA PRO A 76 1.75 14.00 -0.09
C PRO A 76 0.36 13.82 -0.70
N ILE A 77 0.07 12.64 -1.28
CA ILE A 77 -1.25 12.33 -1.83
C ILE A 77 -2.33 12.38 -0.74
N LEU A 78 -2.05 11.83 0.46
CA LEU A 78 -2.98 11.90 1.58
C LEU A 78 -3.30 13.34 1.99
N LEU A 79 -2.31 14.23 2.00
CA LEU A 79 -2.49 15.65 2.34
C LEU A 79 -3.34 16.39 1.31
N ILE A 80 -3.16 16.11 0.01
CA ILE A 80 -3.94 16.79 -1.06
C ILE A 80 -5.28 16.11 -1.35
N SER A 81 -5.49 14.88 -0.91
CA SER A 81 -6.68 14.09 -1.23
C SER A 81 -8.00 14.69 -0.70
N GLY A 82 -7.93 15.62 0.24
CA GLY A 82 -9.11 16.19 0.91
C GLY A 82 -9.69 15.33 2.04
N HIS A 83 -9.09 14.16 2.35
CA HIS A 83 -9.53 13.31 3.47
C HIS A 83 -9.32 13.94 4.85
N TYR A 84 -8.32 14.79 4.98
CA TYR A 84 -7.90 15.35 6.26
C TYR A 84 -7.87 16.88 6.18
N PRO A 85 -8.26 17.59 7.26
CA PRO A 85 -7.94 19.00 7.37
C PRO A 85 -6.41 19.16 7.35
N VAL A 86 -5.91 20.18 6.65
CA VAL A 86 -4.46 20.47 6.55
C VAL A 86 -4.19 21.96 6.81
N ASN A 87 -5.02 22.58 7.65
CA ASN A 87 -5.01 24.02 7.90
C ASN A 87 -3.90 24.44 8.88
N SER A 88 -3.36 23.49 9.65
CA SER A 88 -2.34 23.74 10.65
C SER A 88 -1.24 22.67 10.65
N PHE A 89 -0.09 23.00 11.25
CA PHE A 89 0.99 22.02 11.47
C PHE A 89 0.52 20.83 12.32
N SER A 90 -0.37 21.07 13.29
CA SER A 90 -0.95 20.01 14.13
C SER A 90 -1.73 19.01 13.28
N ASP A 91 -2.48 19.48 12.28
CA ASP A 91 -3.25 18.60 11.43
C ASP A 91 -2.34 17.72 10.57
N VAL A 92 -1.31 18.30 9.95
CA VAL A 92 -0.30 17.55 9.17
C VAL A 92 0.41 16.51 10.04
N TRP A 93 0.74 16.87 11.28
CA TRP A 93 1.33 15.94 12.25
C TRP A 93 0.39 14.78 12.60
N HIS A 94 -0.91 15.05 12.76
CA HIS A 94 -1.91 14.00 12.96
C HIS A 94 -2.01 13.07 11.75
N VAL A 95 -2.02 13.60 10.52
CA VAL A 95 -2.01 12.79 9.30
C VAL A 95 -0.76 11.93 9.22
N TYR A 96 0.41 12.49 9.57
CA TYR A 96 1.66 11.76 9.62
C TYR A 96 1.59 10.58 10.62
N MET A 97 0.99 10.80 11.80
CA MET A 97 0.80 9.73 12.77
C MET A 97 -0.16 8.64 12.27
N GLN A 98 -1.26 9.02 11.61
CA GLN A 98 -2.18 8.05 11.00
C GLN A 98 -1.51 7.23 9.89
N PHE A 99 -0.72 7.89 9.04
CA PHE A 99 0.08 7.23 8.00
C PHE A 99 1.03 6.18 8.60
N ASN A 100 1.76 6.52 9.66
CA ASN A 100 2.66 5.58 10.33
C ASN A 100 1.90 4.41 10.97
N LYS A 101 0.77 4.67 11.63
CA LYS A 101 -0.10 3.61 12.19
C LYS A 101 -0.58 2.65 11.11
N ALA A 102 -1.06 3.17 9.98
CA ALA A 102 -1.49 2.36 8.85
C ALA A 102 -0.33 1.53 8.27
N GLY A 103 0.87 2.12 8.13
CA GLY A 103 2.06 1.40 7.68
C GLY A 103 2.44 0.25 8.60
N ILE A 104 2.43 0.46 9.92
CA ILE A 104 2.68 -0.58 10.93
C ILE A 104 1.60 -1.67 10.85
N ALA A 105 0.32 -1.28 10.75
CA ALA A 105 -0.78 -2.23 10.63
C ALA A 105 -0.65 -3.12 9.39
N LEU A 106 -0.37 -2.52 8.22
CA LEU A 106 -0.14 -3.27 6.97
C LEU A 106 1.06 -4.21 7.07
N PHE A 107 2.13 -3.77 7.73
CA PHE A 107 3.31 -4.60 7.95
C PHE A 107 2.99 -5.81 8.84
N ILE A 108 2.28 -5.61 9.96
CA ILE A 108 1.84 -6.68 10.86
C ILE A 108 0.92 -7.66 10.13
N VAL A 109 -0.08 -7.15 9.40
CA VAL A 109 -1.02 -7.99 8.64
C VAL A 109 -0.26 -8.85 7.62
N THR A 110 0.68 -8.26 6.88
CA THR A 110 1.49 -8.98 5.89
C THR A 110 2.37 -10.05 6.56
N PHE A 111 2.98 -9.73 7.70
CA PHE A 111 3.79 -10.66 8.49
C PHE A 111 2.96 -11.85 9.00
N VAL A 112 1.78 -11.58 9.56
CA VAL A 112 0.86 -12.62 10.04
C VAL A 112 0.38 -13.51 8.90
N MET A 113 -0.05 -12.91 7.77
CA MET A 113 -0.46 -13.68 6.59
C MET A 113 0.66 -14.58 6.08
N PHE A 114 1.88 -14.06 5.96
CA PHE A 114 3.03 -14.83 5.50
C PHE A 114 3.30 -16.03 6.43
N ASN A 115 3.30 -15.81 7.74
CA ASN A 115 3.53 -16.91 8.70
C ASN A 115 2.37 -17.93 8.70
N LEU A 116 1.14 -17.47 8.54
CA LEU A 116 -0.05 -18.33 8.46
C LEU A 116 -0.02 -19.21 7.21
N PHE A 117 0.26 -18.64 6.03
CA PHE A 117 0.38 -19.40 4.79
C PHE A 117 1.51 -20.43 4.85
N ARG A 118 2.64 -20.07 5.46
CA ARG A 118 3.76 -21.01 5.67
C ARG A 118 3.37 -22.16 6.59
N TRP A 119 2.62 -21.88 7.66
CA TRP A 119 2.13 -22.90 8.59
C TRP A 119 1.20 -23.91 7.89
N PHE A 120 0.21 -23.42 7.13
CA PHE A 120 -0.68 -24.29 6.37
C PHE A 120 0.05 -25.08 5.26
N GLY A 121 1.01 -24.45 4.58
CA GLY A 121 1.81 -25.11 3.55
C GLY A 121 2.61 -26.30 4.08
N ASN A 122 3.26 -26.13 5.24
CA ASN A 122 4.03 -27.20 5.87
C ASN A 122 3.15 -28.37 6.35
N ARG A 123 1.94 -28.09 6.82
CA ARG A 123 1.02 -29.13 7.29
C ARG A 123 0.57 -30.05 6.15
N ASN A 124 0.29 -29.49 4.98
CA ASN A 124 -0.12 -30.27 3.81
C ASN A 124 1.02 -31.14 3.23
N SER A 125 2.28 -30.83 3.51
CA SER A 125 3.43 -31.66 3.11
C SER A 125 3.75 -32.80 4.08
N GLU A 126 3.21 -32.77 5.30
CA GLU A 126 3.36 -33.86 6.28
C GLU A 126 2.25 -34.93 6.15
N GLU A 127 1.11 -34.56 5.55
CA GLU A 127 -0.04 -35.45 5.32
C GLU A 127 -0.01 -36.15 3.93
N ALA A 128 0.98 -35.85 3.07
CA ALA A 128 1.14 -36.39 1.71
C ALA A 128 2.32 -37.37 1.60
#